data_AF-A0A7X5Y0W1-F1
#
_entry.id   AF-A0A7X5Y0W1-F1
#
_cell.length_a   1.000
_cell.length_b   1.000
_cell.length_c   1.000
_cell.angle_alpha   90.00
_cell.angle_beta   90.00
_cell.angle_gamma   90.00
#
_symmetry.space_group_name_H-M   'P 1'
#
loop_
_entity.id
_entity.type
_entity.pdbx_description
1 polymer ?
#
loop_
_entity_poly.entity_id
_entity_poly.type
_entity_poly.pdbx_seq_one_letter_code
_entity_poly.pdbx_strand_id
1 'polypeptide(L)' 'MPPADPARFIFTDINMPGPIDGLELADIVSTRFPRVKVIVTSGKQWLEPKELPDDSLFLPKPYRPTQLARLVGQQAGRLA' A
#
# COMPACT_ATOMS: atom_id res chain seq x y z
N MET A 1 6.87 24.90 11.71
CA MET A 1 6.56 24.04 10.55
C MET A 1 5.08 24.10 10.30
N PRO A 2 4.60 24.21 9.05
CA PRO A 2 3.20 23.92 8.77
C PRO A 2 2.90 22.48 9.24
N PRO A 3 1.65 22.16 9.65
CA PRO A 3 1.29 20.78 9.92
C PRO A 3 1.61 19.94 8.68
N ALA A 4 2.29 18.81 8.87
CA ALA A 4 2.58 17.90 7.76
C ALA A 4 1.25 17.43 7.16
N ASP A 5 1.11 17.52 5.84
CA ASP A 5 -0.06 16.98 5.16
C ASP A 5 -0.17 15.48 5.48
N PRO A 6 -1.36 14.99 5.88
CA PRO A 6 -1.53 13.58 6.16
C PRO A 6 -1.27 12.78 4.87
N ALA A 7 -0.40 11.77 4.97
CA ALA A 7 -0.09 10.88 3.87
C ALA A 7 -1.38 10.25 3.31
N ARG A 8 -1.51 10.20 1.97
CA ARG A 8 -2.65 9.57 1.28
C ARG A 8 -2.38 8.14 0.85
N PHE A 9 -1.10 7.80 0.72
CA PHE A 9 -0.63 6.51 0.26
C PHE A 9 0.51 6.03 1.16
N ILE A 10 0.53 4.72 1.42
CA ILE A 10 1.67 4.03 2.03
C ILE A 10 2.12 2.96 1.04
N PHE A 11 3.43 2.87 0.81
CA PHE A 11 4.03 1.82 0.00
C PHE A 11 4.98 1.01 0.88
N THR A 12 4.75 -0.30 0.98
CA THR A 12 5.47 -1.16 1.93
C THR A 12 5.81 -2.53 1.36
N ASP A 13 6.90 -3.14 1.84
CA ASP A 13 7.21 -4.54 1.57
C ASP A 13 6.35 -5.44 2.47
N ILE A 14 6.03 -6.66 2.02
CA ILE A 14 5.40 -7.67 2.89
C ILE A 14 6.41 -8.11 3.94
N ASN A 15 7.61 -8.51 3.52
CA ASN A 15 8.61 -9.04 4.44
C ASN A 15 9.45 -7.90 5.02
N MET A 16 9.03 -7.36 6.16
CA MET A 16 9.78 -6.38 6.94
C MET A 16 10.38 -7.02 8.21
N PRO A 17 11.59 -6.63 8.63
CA PRO A 17 12.08 -6.98 9.96
C PRO A 17 11.29 -6.24 11.03
N GLY A 18 10.90 -6.95 12.10
CA GLY A 18 10.16 -6.37 13.22
C GLY A 18 8.95 -7.21 13.62
N PRO A 19 8.13 -6.70 14.54
CA PRO A 19 6.97 -7.41 15.05
C PRO A 19 5.73 -7.32 14.15
N ILE A 20 5.75 -6.45 13.13
CA ILE A 20 4.62 -6.20 12.24
C ILE A 20 5.10 -6.32 10.79
N ASP A 21 4.42 -7.14 10.00
CA ASP A 21 4.71 -7.29 8.57
C ASP A 21 3.88 -6.31 7.70
N GLY A 22 4.11 -6.33 6.38
CA GLY A 22 3.43 -5.40 5.47
C GLY A 22 1.91 -5.62 5.35
N LEU A 23 1.42 -6.84 5.60
CA LEU A 23 0.00 -7.16 5.55
C LEU A 23 -0.69 -6.75 6.84
N GLU A 24 -0.07 -7.02 7.99
CA GLU A 24 -0.55 -6.53 9.28
C GLU A 24 -0.55 -4.99 9.33
N LEU A 25 0.48 -4.35 8.75
CA LEU A 25 0.49 -2.89 8.59
C LEU A 25 -0.68 -2.42 7.72
N ALA A 26 -0.96 -3.11 6.61
CA ALA A 26 -2.05 -2.76 5.72
C ALA A 26 -3.41 -2.83 6.43
N ASP A 27 -3.62 -3.87 7.24
CA ASP A 27 -4.83 -4.06 8.05
C ASP A 27 -5.00 -2.99 9.16
N ILE A 28 -3.91 -2.66 9.86
CA ILE A 28 -3.92 -1.58 10.86
C ILE A 28 -4.28 -0.25 10.21
N VAL A 29 -3.73 0.03 9.02
CA VAL A 29 -3.96 1.29 8.31
C VAL A 29 -5.37 1.36 7.74
N SER A 30 -5.89 0.29 7.12
CA SER A 30 -7.27 0.27 6.61
C SER A 30 -8.28 0.54 7.72
N THR A 31 -8.04 -0.05 8.90
CA THR A 31 -8.90 0.11 10.08
C THR A 31 -8.80 1.51 10.68
N ARG A 32 -7.58 2.01 10.92
CA ARG A 32 -7.36 3.26 11.66
C ARG A 32 -7.40 4.51 10.80
N PHE A 33 -7.09 4.38 9.51
CA PHE A 33 -6.99 5.48 8.55
C PHE A 33 -7.65 5.12 7.20
N PRO A 34 -8.99 4.99 7.12
CA PRO A 34 -9.69 4.50 5.91
C PRO A 34 -9.46 5.32 4.62
N ARG A 35 -8.96 6.56 4.77
CA ARG A 35 -8.62 7.44 3.63
C ARG A 35 -7.19 7.27 3.12
N VAL A 36 -6.39 6.40 3.74
CA VAL A 36 -5.03 6.07 3.34
C VAL A 36 -5.06 4.76 2.58
N LYS A 37 -4.52 4.75 1.36
CA LYS A 37 -4.41 3.52 0.57
C LYS A 37 -3.05 2.89 0.75
N VAL A 38 -3.02 1.59 1.00
CA VAL A 38 -1.77 0.85 1.19
C VAL A 38 -1.45 0.06 -0.08
N ILE A 39 -0.21 0.17 -0.53
CA ILE A 39 0.32 -0.56 -1.65
C ILE A 39 1.39 -1.49 -1.09
N VAL A 40 1.10 -2.79 -1.05
CA VAL A 40 2.02 -3.82 -0.61
C VAL A 40 2.80 -4.37 -1.81
N THR A 41 4.08 -4.71 -1.59
CA THR A 41 4.94 -5.31 -2.62
C THR A 41 5.67 -6.52 -2.06
N SER A 42 5.97 -7.51 -2.90
CA SER A 42 6.81 -8.66 -2.54
C SER A 42 7.47 -9.25 -3.77
N GLY A 43 8.68 -9.80 -3.60
CA GLY A 43 9.37 -10.60 -4.62
C GLY A 43 9.38 -12.09 -4.32
N LYS A 44 8.77 -12.50 -3.19
CA LYS A 44 8.75 -13.88 -2.72
C LYS A 44 7.36 -14.50 -2.76
N GLN A 45 6.33 -13.66 -2.70
CA GLN A 45 4.94 -14.06 -2.61
C GLN A 45 4.14 -13.32 -3.67
N TRP A 46 3.14 -14.00 -4.22
CA TRP A 46 2.11 -13.40 -5.05
C TRP A 46 0.81 -13.44 -4.28
N LEU A 47 0.13 -12.30 -4.17
CA LEU A 47 -1.18 -12.22 -3.51
C LEU A 47 -2.25 -11.89 -4.55
N GLU A 48 -3.34 -12.64 -4.50
CA GLU A 48 -4.58 -12.30 -5.17
C GLU A 48 -5.28 -11.14 -4.45
N PRO A 49 -6.08 -10.32 -5.16
CA PRO A 49 -6.81 -9.21 -4.55
C PRO A 49 -7.68 -9.60 -3.34
N LYS A 50 -8.21 -10.82 -3.31
CA LYS A 50 -9.04 -11.34 -2.21
C LYS A 50 -8.24 -11.62 -0.92
N GLU A 51 -6.93 -11.68 -1.02
CA GLU A 51 -6.01 -11.94 0.10
C GLU A 51 -5.49 -10.64 0.73
N LEU A 52 -5.84 -9.48 0.15
CA LEU A 52 -5.41 -8.18 0.62
C LEU A 52 -6.45 -7.59 1.59
N PRO A 53 -6.01 -6.91 2.67
CA PRO A 53 -6.91 -6.17 3.54
C PRO A 53 -7.56 -4.99 2.81
N ASP A 54 -8.89 -4.96 2.73
CA ASP A 54 -9.70 -3.90 2.09
C ASP A 54 -9.09 -3.34 0.79
N ASP A 55 -9.27 -2.04 0.50
CA ASP A 55 -8.77 -1.32 -0.68
C ASP A 55 -7.23 -1.26 -0.82
N SER A 56 -6.49 -2.19 -0.21
CA SER A 56 -5.06 -2.36 -0.40
C SER A 56 -4.76 -2.91 -1.79
N LEU A 57 -3.58 -2.58 -2.29
CA LEU A 57 -3.15 -2.91 -3.65
C LEU A 57 -1.85 -3.68 -3.61
N PHE A 58 -1.71 -4.67 -4.48
CA PHE A 58 -0.48 -5.44 -4.60
C PHE A 58 0.31 -5.05 -5.85
N LEU A 59 1.60 -4.78 -5.68
CA LEU A 59 2.55 -4.54 -6.76
C LEU A 59 3.69 -5.57 -6.66
N PRO A 60 3.70 -6.64 -7.47
CA PRO A 60 4.73 -7.67 -7.40
C PRO A 60 6.11 -7.14 -7.82
N LYS A 61 7.17 -7.62 -7.17
CA LYS A 61 8.55 -7.39 -7.61
C LYS A 61 8.94 -8.46 -8.66
N PRO A 62 9.75 -8.09 -9.68
CA PRO A 62 10.26 -6.74 -9.94
C PRO A 62 9.19 -5.84 -10.57
N TYR A 63 9.13 -4.59 -10.12
CA TYR A 63 8.32 -3.54 -10.74
C TYR A 63 9.20 -2.39 -11.21
N ARG A 64 8.73 -1.67 -12.23
CA ARG A 64 9.30 -0.42 -12.70
C ARG A 64 8.69 0.76 -11.93
N PRO A 65 9.42 1.86 -11.68
CA PRO A 65 8.86 3.05 -11.06
C PRO A 65 7.60 3.59 -11.77
N THR A 66 7.51 3.41 -13.09
CA THR A 66 6.33 3.79 -13.89
C THR A 66 5.08 2.97 -13.55
N GLN A 67 5.23 1.71 -13.13
CA GLN A 67 4.11 0.89 -12.68
C GLN A 67 3.56 1.41 -11.34
N LEU A 68 4.45 1.75 -10.40
CA LEU A 68 4.05 2.36 -9.12
C LEU A 68 3.38 3.72 -9.35
N ALA A 69 3.98 4.59 -10.17
CA ALA A 69 3.42 5.90 -10.48
C ALA A 69 2.03 5.81 -11.13
N ARG A 70 1.84 4.87 -12.07
CA ARG A 70 0.54 4.61 -12.70
C ARG A 70 -0.49 4.15 -11.66
N LEU A 71 -0.11 3.25 -10.77
CA LEU A 71 -0.99 2.72 -9.74
C LEU A 71 -1.43 3.82 -8.78
N VAL A 72 -0.50 4.65 -8.30
CA VAL A 72 -0.82 5.83 -7.46
C VAL A 72 -1.72 6.81 -8.22
N GLY A 73 -1.40 7.13 -9.48
CA GLY A 73 -2.20 8.06 -10.29
C GLY A 73 -3.64 7.58 -10.52
N GLN A 74 -3.82 6.28 -10.78
CA GLN A 74 -5.16 5.69 -10.93
C GLN A 74 -5.99 5.75 -9.65
N GLN A 75 -5.36 5.60 -8.49
CA GLN A 75 -6.05 5.69 -7.20
C GLN A 75 -6.33 7.13 -6.78
N ALA A 76 -5.38 8.05 -7.02
CA ALA A 76 -5.57 9.46 -6.74
C ALA A 76 -6.77 10.02 -7.53
N GLY A 77 -6.96 9.59 -8.78
CA GLY A 77 -8.13 9.95 -9.59
C GLY A 77 -9.47 9.36 -9.12
N ARG A 78 -9.46 8.33 -8.26
CA ARG A 78 -10.68 7.75 -7.65
C ARG A 78 -11.04 8.36 -6.30
N LEU A 79 -10.09 9.06 -5.67
CA LEU A 79 -10.26 9.71 -4.37
C LEU A 79 -10.71 11.18 -4.49
N ALA A 80 -10.70 11.73 -5.72
CA ALA A 80 -11.23 13.05 -6.06
C ALA A 80 -12.73 12.97 -6.35
#